data_AF-A0A523UJ82-F1
#
_entry.id   AF-A0A523UJ82-F1
#
_cell.length_a   1.000
_cell.length_b   1.000
_cell.length_c   1.000
_cell.angle_alpha   90.00
_cell.angle_beta   90.00
_cell.angle_gamma   90.00
#
_symmetry.space_group_name_H-M   'P 1'
#
loop_
_entity.id
_entity.type
_entity.pdbx_description
1 polymer ?
#
loop_
_entity_poly.entity_id
_entity_poly.type
_entity_poly.pdbx_seq_one_letter_code
_entity_poly.pdbx_strand_id
1 'polypeptide(L)' 'MEKMRQRVGKWYWVCPVRAYYERGELGKKSIDNYCIAHWESCIRYRMDERGEHHPDYMLPNGEIREEL' A
#
# COMPACT_ATOMS: atom_id res chain seq x y z
N MET A 1 15.99 7.19 11.82
CA MET A 1 14.83 7.48 10.96
C MET A 1 15.21 7.90 9.53
N GLU A 2 16.43 8.42 9.28
CA GLU A 2 16.88 8.96 7.96
C GLU A 2 17.01 7.93 6.81
N LYS A 3 17.29 6.65 7.09
CA LYS A 3 17.67 5.65 6.06
C LYS A 3 16.50 4.96 5.33
N MET A 4 15.25 5.29 5.64
CA MET A 4 14.07 4.59 5.09
C MET A 4 13.49 5.28 3.84
N ARG A 5 13.96 6.49 3.48
CA ARG A 5 13.39 7.31 2.41
C ARG A 5 13.59 6.77 0.98
N GLN A 6 14.53 5.84 0.75
CA GLN A 6 14.83 5.34 -0.59
C GLN A 6 14.04 4.10 -1.03
N ARG A 7 13.24 3.49 -0.15
CA ARG A 7 12.51 2.25 -0.49
C ARG A 7 11.00 2.32 -0.31
N VAL A 8 10.48 3.38 0.29
CA VAL A 8 9.04 3.54 0.49
C VAL A 8 8.37 3.96 -0.82
N GLY A 9 7.28 3.29 -1.18
CA GLY A 9 6.50 3.60 -2.37
C GLY A 9 6.02 5.05 -2.35
N LYS A 10 6.03 5.70 -3.51
CA LYS A 10 5.69 7.12 -3.72
C LYS A 10 4.40 7.56 -3.02
N TRP A 11 3.36 6.71 -3.08
CA TRP A 11 2.03 7.00 -2.55
C TRP A 11 1.79 6.54 -1.11
N TYR A 12 2.79 5.92 -0.45
CA TYR A 12 2.61 5.31 0.87
C TYR A 12 2.00 6.24 1.92
N TRP A 13 2.42 7.50 1.93
CA TRP A 13 2.01 8.46 2.96
C TRP A 13 0.54 8.86 2.87
N VAL A 14 -0.07 8.73 1.69
CA VAL A 14 -1.47 9.08 1.40
C VAL A 14 -2.34 7.86 1.11
N CYS A 15 -1.75 6.67 0.96
CA CYS A 15 -2.46 5.46 0.61
C CYS A 15 -3.30 4.93 1.80
N PRO A 16 -4.58 4.56 1.59
CA PRO A 16 -5.45 3.99 2.63
C PRO A 16 -4.85 2.77 3.34
N VAL A 17 -4.02 1.98 2.64
CA VAL A 17 -3.31 0.81 3.19
C VAL A 17 -2.50 1.16 4.44
N ARG A 18 -1.91 2.37 4.48
CA ARG A 18 -1.18 2.84 5.66
C ARG A 18 -2.13 3.03 6.85
N ALA A 19 -3.32 3.59 6.61
CA ALA A 19 -4.33 3.76 7.66
C ALA A 19 -4.81 2.41 8.22
N TYR A 20 -5.06 1.42 7.35
CA TYR A 20 -5.41 0.05 7.79
C TYR A 20 -4.33 -0.59 8.66
N TYR A 21 -3.06 -0.37 8.33
CA TYR A 21 -1.95 -0.82 9.18
C TYR A 21 -1.91 -0.08 10.53
N GLU A 22 -2.05 1.24 10.52
CA GLU A 22 -2.07 2.06 11.74
C GLU A 22 -3.24 1.70 12.67
N ARG A 23 -4.37 1.24 12.11
CA ARG A 23 -5.53 0.71 12.87
C ARG A 23 -5.37 -0.75 13.32
N GLY A 24 -4.32 -1.45 12.88
CA GLY A 24 -4.05 -2.84 13.23
C GLY A 24 -4.84 -3.87 12.39
N GLU A 25 -5.53 -3.44 11.35
CA GLU A 25 -6.32 -4.29 10.43
C GLU A 25 -5.44 -4.99 9.39
N LEU A 26 -4.24 -4.45 9.16
CA LEU A 26 -3.21 -5.06 8.32
C LEU A 26 -1.97 -5.42 9.12
N GLY A 27 -1.40 -6.59 8.83
CA GLY A 27 -0.15 -7.02 9.41
C GLY A 27 1.05 -6.25 8.86
N LYS A 28 2.06 -6.04 9.70
CA LYS A 28 3.33 -5.37 9.33
C LYS A 28 4.00 -5.98 8.10
N LYS A 29 3.90 -7.31 7.92
CA LYS A 29 4.46 -8.01 6.75
C LYS A 29 3.92 -7.47 5.41
N SER A 30 2.65 -7.09 5.36
CA SER A 30 2.05 -6.51 4.15
C SER A 30 2.67 -5.15 3.82
N ILE A 31 2.86 -4.30 4.84
CA ILE A 31 3.52 -3.00 4.67
C ILE A 31 4.99 -3.16 4.27
N ASP A 32 5.73 -4.02 4.96
CA ASP A 32 7.15 -4.23 4.67
C ASP A 32 7.35 -4.72 3.23
N ASN A 33 6.55 -5.69 2.79
CA ASN A 33 6.68 -6.27 1.46
C ASN A 33 6.18 -5.32 0.36
N TYR A 34 4.97 -4.78 0.49
CA TYR A 34 4.32 -4.06 -0.62
C TYR A 34 4.45 -2.54 -0.57
N CYS A 35 4.82 -1.95 0.58
CA CYS A 35 4.92 -0.50 0.69
C CYS A 35 6.36 -0.02 0.90
N ILE A 36 7.24 -0.86 1.45
CA ILE A 36 8.62 -0.48 1.82
C ILE A 36 9.70 -1.24 1.03
N ALA A 37 9.52 -2.50 0.63
CA ALA A 37 10.58 -3.27 -0.03
C ALA A 37 10.32 -3.46 -1.53
N HIS A 38 9.10 -3.87 -1.89
CA HIS A 38 8.71 -4.27 -3.24
C HIS A 38 7.47 -3.51 -3.71
N TRP A 39 7.46 -2.18 -3.53
CA TRP A 39 6.31 -1.35 -3.86
C TRP A 39 5.91 -1.38 -5.34
N GLU A 40 6.85 -1.66 -6.24
CA GLU A 40 6.57 -1.88 -7.67
C GLU A 40 5.68 -3.11 -7.92
N SER A 41 5.64 -4.07 -6.98
CA SER A 41 4.75 -5.23 -7.05
C SER A 41 3.32 -4.93 -6.58
N CYS A 42 3.09 -3.79 -5.90
CA CYS A 42 1.78 -3.38 -5.43
C CYS A 42 0.84 -3.11 -6.63
N ILE A 43 -0.30 -3.80 -6.67
CA ILE A 43 -1.28 -3.65 -7.76
C ILE A 43 -1.88 -2.26 -7.75
N ARG A 44 -2.24 -1.75 -6.56
CA ARG A 44 -2.76 -0.37 -6.41
C ARG A 44 -1.80 0.66 -6.99
N TYR A 45 -0.52 0.58 -6.63
CA TYR A 45 0.50 1.47 -7.16
C TYR A 45 0.55 1.46 -8.70
N ARG A 46 0.50 0.26 -9.31
CA ARG A 46 0.51 0.13 -10.77
C ARG A 46 -0.77 0.68 -11.42
N MET A 47 -1.92 0.56 -10.75
CA MET A 47 -3.18 1.13 -11.21
C MET A 47 -3.17 2.66 -11.11
N ASP A 48 -2.69 3.23 -9.99
CA ASP A 48 -2.51 4.67 -9.79
C ASP A 48 -1.63 5.28 -10.89
N GLU A 49 -0.49 4.64 -11.21
CA GLU A 49 0.41 5.11 -12.27
C GLU A 49 -0.19 4.97 -13.68
N ARG A 50 -1.19 4.10 -13.86
CA ARG A 50 -1.97 3.93 -15.11
C ARG A 50 -3.21 4.83 -15.16
N GLY A 51 -3.53 5.54 -14.09
CA GLY A 51 -4.76 6.33 -13.97
C GLY A 51 -6.03 5.46 -13.90
N GLU A 52 -5.91 4.22 -13.44
CA GLU A 52 -7.03 3.28 -13.30
C GLU A 52 -7.70 3.43 -11.93
N HIS A 53 -9.03 3.48 -11.92
CA HIS A 53 -9.79 3.58 -10.70
C HIS A 53 -9.77 2.26 -9.91
N HIS A 54 -9.56 2.35 -8.59
CA HIS A 54 -9.76 1.25 -7.65
C HIS A 54 -10.34 1.77 -6.33
N PRO A 55 -11.08 0.95 -5.58
CA PRO A 55 -11.61 1.35 -4.28
C PRO A 55 -10.52 1.48 -3.21
N ASP A 56 -10.79 2.26 -2.16
CA ASP A 56 -9.87 2.47 -1.04
C ASP A 56 -9.66 1.22 -0.19
N TYR A 57 -10.60 0.28 -0.21
CA TYR A 57 -10.53 -1.00 0.48
C TYR A 57 -9.87 -2.12 -0.36
N MET A 58 -9.23 -1.77 -1.49
CA MET A 58 -8.34 -2.69 -2.19
C MET A 58 -7.03 -2.87 -1.39
N LEU A 59 -6.51 -4.09 -1.31
CA LEU A 59 -5.23 -4.41 -0.72
C LEU A 59 -4.08 -4.29 -1.75
N PRO A 60 -2.81 -4.25 -1.30
CA PRO A 60 -1.68 -4.18 -2.21
C PRO A 60 -1.53 -5.34 -3.19
N ASN A 61 -2.05 -6.52 -2.83
CA ASN A 61 -2.11 -7.71 -3.68
C ASN A 61 -3.28 -7.70 -4.68
N GLY A 62 -4.12 -6.65 -4.69
CA GLY A 62 -5.30 -6.51 -5.55
C GLY A 62 -6.59 -7.11 -4.98
N GLU A 63 -6.54 -7.72 -3.80
CA GLU A 63 -7.73 -8.25 -3.13
C GLU A 63 -8.65 -7.11 -2.68
N ILE A 64 -9.95 -7.28 -2.87
CA ILE A 64 -10.97 -6.32 -2.45
C ILE A 64 -11.54 -6.78 -1.11
N ARG A 65 -11.44 -5.94 -0.07
CA ARG A 65 -12.00 -6.24 1.26
C ARG A 65 -12.89 -5.10 1.74
N GLU A 66 -14.14 -5.10 1.30
CA GLU A 66 -15.16 -4.06 1.61
C GLU A 66 -15.37 -3.77 3.10
N GLU A 67 -14.90 -4.66 3.98
CA GLU A 67 -14.99 -4.56 5.43
C GLU A 67 -13.88 -3.70 6.08
N LEU A 68 -12.93 -3.18 5.29
CA LEU A 68 -11.81 -2.33 5.73
C LEU A 68 -12.14 -0.83 5.67
#